data_AF-A0A1L5L3V9-F1
#
_entry.id   AF-A0A1L5L3V9-F1
#
_cell.length_a   1.000
_cell.length_b   1.000
_cell.length_c   1.000
_cell.angle_alpha   90.00
_cell.angle_beta   90.00
_cell.angle_gamma   90.00
#
_symmetry.space_group_name_H-M   'P 1'
#
loop_
_entity.id
_entity.type
_entity.pdbx_description
1 polymer ?
#
loop_
_entity_poly.entity_id
_entity_poly.type
_entity_poly.pdbx_seq_one_letter_code
_entity_poly.pdbx_strand_id
1 'polypeptide(L)'
;MKNKKIAALLGILLAGSMAFSLSACGNSNDSASDAKSDTSTSDTTDKSSDSSADDSNGAGFEEIQVDEKHSDQDVDALTVNAVYFQPIDMEPSGMGLKAADASFHLEADIHANKKGTELGYGKGDFVPDLTVNYEIINNANNETVGSGT
;
A
#
# COMPACT_ATOMS: atom_id res chain seq x y z
N MET A 1 -16.33 -55.63 0.05
CA MET A 1 -16.04 -56.07 1.43
C MET A 1 -15.49 -54.89 2.20
N LYS A 2 -15.80 -54.84 3.50
CA LYS A 2 -15.74 -53.70 4.45
C LYS A 2 -14.28 -53.20 4.62
N ASN A 3 -14.02 -51.95 5.04
CA ASN A 3 -13.63 -51.57 6.42
C ASN A 3 -13.74 -50.01 6.58
N LYS A 4 -14.73 -49.46 7.32
CA LYS A 4 -14.67 -48.88 8.70
C LYS A 4 -13.66 -47.71 8.88
N LYS A 5 -14.09 -46.43 8.84
CA LYS A 5 -14.63 -45.57 9.92
C LYS A 5 -13.66 -45.31 11.09
N ILE A 6 -13.13 -44.09 11.19
CA ILE A 6 -12.83 -43.39 12.46
C ILE A 6 -13.47 -41.99 12.37
N ALA A 7 -14.10 -41.61 13.46
CA ALA A 7 -15.01 -40.48 13.62
C ALA A 7 -14.54 -39.58 14.79
N ALA A 8 -15.24 -38.44 14.91
CA ALA A 8 -15.31 -37.47 16.02
C ALA A 8 -14.25 -36.35 15.99
N LEU A 9 -14.56 -35.07 15.69
CA LEU A 9 -15.41 -34.07 16.40
C LEU A 9 -15.03 -33.87 17.87
N LEU A 10 -14.48 -32.69 18.19
CA LEU A 10 -14.55 -31.91 19.45
C LEU A 10 -13.57 -30.72 19.30
N GLY A 11 -13.85 -29.44 19.54
CA GLY A 11 -15.03 -28.75 20.03
C GLY A 11 -14.76 -27.23 19.97
N ILE A 12 -15.82 -26.49 19.66
CA ILE A 12 -15.90 -25.02 19.70
C ILE A 12 -15.84 -24.54 21.16
N LEU A 13 -15.07 -23.50 21.43
CA LEU A 13 -15.20 -22.68 22.64
C LEU A 13 -15.08 -21.19 22.25
N LEU A 14 -16.23 -20.61 21.92
CA LEU A 14 -16.49 -19.17 21.96
C LEU A 14 -16.82 -18.79 23.41
N ALA A 15 -16.08 -17.86 24.00
CA ALA A 15 -16.59 -16.79 24.87
C ALA A 15 -15.41 -16.05 25.53
N GLY A 16 -15.35 -14.72 25.38
CA GLY A 16 -14.32 -13.93 26.04
C GLY A 16 -14.40 -12.42 25.82
N SER A 17 -15.55 -11.82 26.17
CA SER A 17 -15.75 -10.42 26.58
C SER A 17 -15.05 -9.29 25.80
N MET A 18 -15.84 -8.58 24.98
CA MET A 18 -15.58 -7.17 24.65
C MET A 18 -15.95 -6.31 25.86
N ALA A 19 -15.00 -5.54 26.37
CA ALA A 19 -15.24 -4.43 27.29
C ALA A 19 -15.01 -3.12 26.53
N PHE A 20 -16.11 -2.45 26.20
CA PHE A 20 -16.11 -1.06 25.72
C PHE A 20 -15.92 -0.13 26.91
N SER A 21 -14.87 0.69 26.87
CA SER A 21 -14.68 1.82 27.78
C SER A 21 -14.66 3.10 26.95
N LEU A 22 -15.82 3.76 26.84
CA LEU A 22 -15.93 5.12 26.32
C LEU A 22 -15.63 6.10 27.46
N SER A 23 -14.42 6.65 27.47
CA SER A 23 -14.10 7.79 28.33
C SER A 23 -14.29 9.08 27.52
N ALA A 24 -15.46 9.69 27.74
CA ALA A 24 -15.74 11.06 27.34
C ALA A 24 -15.18 12.01 28.39
N CYS A 25 -14.34 12.95 27.96
CA CYS A 25 -14.18 14.25 28.60
C CYS A 25 -13.89 15.27 27.51
N GLY A 26 -14.90 16.06 27.17
CA GLY A 26 -14.67 17.37 26.58
C GLY A 26 -14.36 18.38 27.68
N ASN A 27 -13.63 19.44 27.34
CA ASN A 27 -14.11 20.82 27.49
C ASN A 27 -13.12 21.79 26.81
N SER A 28 -13.72 22.72 26.06
CA SER A 28 -13.18 23.92 25.45
C SER A 28 -12.33 24.79 26.39
N ASN A 29 -11.34 25.50 25.85
CA ASN A 29 -11.38 26.97 25.82
C ASN A 29 -10.21 27.57 25.05
N ASP A 30 -10.58 28.46 24.12
CA ASP A 30 -9.80 29.57 23.61
C ASP A 30 -9.01 30.32 24.69
N SER A 31 -7.79 30.74 24.38
CA SER A 31 -7.52 32.15 24.05
C SER A 31 -6.03 32.44 23.93
N ALA A 32 -5.75 33.32 22.97
CA ALA A 32 -4.50 33.98 22.62
C ALA A 32 -3.74 34.61 23.79
N SER A 33 -2.41 34.71 23.63
CA SER A 33 -1.72 36.02 23.59
C SER A 33 -0.24 35.88 23.23
N ASP A 34 0.11 36.50 22.10
CA ASP A 34 1.22 37.44 21.88
C ASP A 34 2.69 37.13 22.25
N ALA A 35 3.50 37.35 21.20
CA ALA A 35 4.78 38.07 21.13
C ALA A 35 6.11 37.36 21.47
N LYS A 36 6.80 37.04 20.35
CA LYS A 36 8.20 37.31 20.01
C LYS A 36 9.33 36.98 21.01
N SER A 37 10.23 36.11 20.57
CA SER A 37 11.69 36.31 20.70
C SER A 37 12.45 35.40 19.73
N ASP A 38 13.35 36.01 18.96
CA ASP A 38 14.33 35.38 18.07
C ASP A 38 15.34 34.50 18.84
N THR A 39 15.78 33.39 18.24
CA THR A 39 17.19 32.91 18.27
C THR A 39 17.35 31.54 17.62
N SER A 40 18.36 31.46 16.75
CA SER A 40 18.71 30.37 15.86
C SER A 40 19.28 29.11 16.53
N THR A 41 19.21 28.03 15.73
CA THR A 41 20.10 26.86 15.69
C THR A 41 19.81 25.76 16.70
N SER A 42 19.35 24.61 16.20
CA SER A 42 20.05 23.31 16.30
C SER A 42 19.23 22.23 15.60
N ASP A 43 19.88 21.55 14.65
CA ASP A 43 19.76 20.13 14.32
C ASP A 43 18.39 19.46 14.52
N THR A 44 17.67 19.26 13.42
CA THR A 44 16.67 18.19 13.36
C THR A 44 17.19 17.10 12.45
N THR A 45 17.43 15.98 13.10
CA THR A 45 17.74 14.68 12.53
C THR A 45 16.60 14.29 11.61
N ASP A 46 16.88 14.20 10.31
CA ASP A 46 16.00 13.57 9.34
C ASP A 46 15.84 12.10 9.73
N LYS A 47 14.77 11.83 10.47
CA LYS A 47 14.25 10.49 10.71
C LYS A 47 12.80 10.46 10.26
N SER A 48 12.59 10.72 8.97
CA SER A 48 11.42 10.18 8.28
C SER A 48 11.70 8.70 8.02
N SER A 49 11.55 7.88 9.06
CA SER A 49 11.07 6.53 8.87
C SER A 49 9.60 6.67 8.53
N ASP A 50 9.29 6.81 7.25
CA ASP A 50 7.94 6.58 6.75
C ASP A 50 7.72 5.06 6.70
N SER A 51 7.74 4.45 7.88
CA SER A 51 6.98 3.24 8.10
C SER A 51 5.55 3.73 8.23
N SER A 52 4.86 3.85 7.10
CA SER A 52 3.42 3.91 7.06
C SER A 52 2.91 2.60 7.70
N ALA A 53 2.81 2.62 9.02
CA ALA A 53 1.92 1.74 9.74
C ALA A 53 0.52 2.18 9.30
N ASP A 54 -0.01 1.48 8.30
CA ASP A 54 -1.38 1.60 7.87
C ASP A 54 -2.30 1.14 9.01
N ASP A 55 -2.57 2.04 9.93
CA ASP A 55 -3.68 1.95 10.89
C ASP A 55 -4.91 2.67 10.29
N SER A 56 -5.28 2.35 9.04
CA SER A 56 -6.52 2.83 8.42
C SER A 56 -7.70 1.99 8.87
N ASN A 57 -8.23 2.30 10.05
CA ASN A 57 -9.54 1.82 10.48
C ASN A 57 -10.67 2.61 9.77
N GLY A 58 -10.71 2.57 8.43
CA GLY A 58 -11.67 3.33 7.62
C GLY A 58 -11.63 3.01 6.13
N ALA A 59 -12.78 2.56 5.59
CA ALA A 59 -13.25 2.62 4.19
C ALA A 59 -12.27 2.53 3.00
N GLY A 60 -11.06 1.99 3.18
CA GLY A 60 -10.09 1.70 2.13
C GLY A 60 -10.25 0.27 1.59
N PHE A 61 -9.57 -0.02 0.48
CA PHE A 61 -9.34 -1.39 0.02
C PHE A 61 -7.94 -1.84 0.44
N GLU A 62 -7.74 -3.15 0.51
CA GLU A 62 -6.45 -3.74 0.90
C GLU A 62 -5.53 -3.82 -0.33
N GLU A 63 -4.36 -3.21 -0.21
CA GLU A 63 -3.28 -3.32 -1.19
C GLU A 63 -2.22 -4.31 -0.70
N ILE A 64 -1.82 -5.22 -1.58
CA ILE A 64 -0.88 -6.28 -1.27
C ILE A 64 0.40 -6.04 -2.08
N GLN A 65 1.51 -5.93 -1.38
CA GLN A 65 2.83 -5.71 -1.96
C GLN A 65 3.28 -6.95 -2.75
N VAL A 66 3.83 -6.75 -3.94
CA VAL A 66 4.36 -7.84 -4.78
C VAL A 66 5.66 -8.41 -4.21
N ASP A 67 6.51 -7.56 -3.65
CA ASP A 67 7.73 -7.98 -2.96
C ASP A 67 7.45 -8.32 -1.48
N GLU A 68 7.96 -9.46 -1.03
CA GLU A 68 7.82 -9.93 0.36
C GLU A 68 8.47 -8.98 1.37
N LYS A 69 9.49 -8.22 0.95
CA LYS A 69 10.15 -7.24 1.81
C LYS A 69 9.50 -5.86 1.74
N HIS A 70 8.47 -5.71 0.91
CA HIS A 70 7.75 -4.45 0.71
C HIS A 70 8.72 -3.31 0.36
N SER A 71 9.71 -3.61 -0.50
CA SER A 71 10.82 -2.71 -0.75
C SER A 71 10.73 -2.03 -2.11
N ASP A 72 10.75 -0.70 -2.07
CA ASP A 72 10.86 0.13 -3.25
C ASP A 72 12.20 -0.11 -3.97
N GLN A 73 12.16 0.00 -5.29
CA GLN A 73 13.33 -0.13 -6.14
C GLN A 73 13.70 1.23 -6.74
N ASP A 74 14.90 1.71 -6.42
CA ASP A 74 15.45 2.91 -7.05
C ASP A 74 16.10 2.56 -8.40
N VAL A 75 15.53 3.09 -9.48
CA VAL A 75 16.04 2.95 -10.85
C VAL A 75 16.21 4.32 -11.48
N ASP A 76 17.48 4.71 -11.63
CA ASP A 76 17.88 6.04 -12.13
C ASP A 76 17.19 7.21 -11.41
N ALA A 77 16.28 7.93 -12.09
CA ALA A 77 15.55 9.07 -11.55
C ALA A 77 14.23 8.69 -10.83
N LEU A 78 13.92 7.39 -10.76
CA LEU A 78 12.65 6.86 -10.30
C LEU A 78 12.83 5.99 -9.06
N THR A 79 11.82 6.01 -8.19
CA THR A 79 11.55 5.02 -7.15
C THR A 79 10.28 4.29 -7.57
N VAL A 80 10.34 2.97 -7.66
CA VAL A 80 9.25 2.11 -8.18
C VAL A 80 8.83 1.08 -7.14
N ASN A 81 7.53 1.03 -6.84
CA ASN A 81 6.90 -0.04 -6.07
C ASN A 81 5.89 -0.80 -6.97
N ALA A 82 5.61 -2.06 -6.66
CA ALA A 82 4.56 -2.82 -7.32
C ALA A 82 3.60 -3.41 -6.28
N VAL A 83 2.31 -3.13 -6.46
CA VAL A 83 1.22 -3.61 -5.60
C VAL A 83 0.14 -4.29 -6.43
N TYR A 84 -0.63 -5.16 -5.80
CA TYR A 84 -1.82 -5.73 -6.39
C TYR A 84 -2.98 -5.76 -5.39
N PHE A 85 -4.20 -5.70 -5.93
CA PHE A 85 -5.43 -5.76 -5.13
C PHE A 85 -6.60 -6.32 -5.94
N GLN A 86 -7.81 -6.28 -5.38
CA GLN A 86 -9.01 -6.75 -6.06
C GLN A 86 -9.20 -6.07 -7.44
N PRO A 87 -9.65 -6.80 -8.48
CA PRO A 87 -9.93 -6.20 -9.77
C PRO A 87 -10.91 -5.02 -9.69
N ILE A 88 -10.66 -3.99 -10.51
CA ILE A 88 -11.53 -2.82 -10.65
C ILE A 88 -11.98 -2.62 -12.09
N ASP A 89 -13.17 -2.04 -12.28
CA ASP A 89 -13.60 -1.56 -13.58
C ASP A 89 -13.07 -0.14 -13.81
N MET A 90 -12.41 0.08 -14.95
CA MET A 90 -11.84 1.38 -15.32
C MET A 90 -12.66 2.10 -16.40
N GLU A 91 -12.62 3.43 -16.40
CA GLU A 91 -13.20 4.30 -17.43
C GLU A 91 -12.10 5.23 -18.00
N PRO A 92 -11.90 5.29 -19.34
CA PRO A 92 -12.62 4.55 -20.36
C PRO A 92 -12.27 3.07 -20.39
N SER A 93 -13.30 2.24 -20.57
CA SER A 93 -13.11 0.80 -20.77
C SER A 93 -12.38 0.48 -22.09
N GLY A 94 -11.78 -0.71 -22.16
CA GLY A 94 -11.20 -1.25 -23.40
C GLY A 94 -9.67 -1.31 -23.47
N MET A 95 -8.97 -0.75 -22.48
CA MET A 95 -7.51 -0.87 -22.36
C MET A 95 -7.07 -2.17 -21.65
N GLY A 96 -8.01 -2.91 -21.06
CA GLY A 96 -7.73 -4.14 -20.31
C GLY A 96 -8.97 -5.01 -20.13
N LEU A 97 -8.85 -6.02 -19.27
CA LEU A 97 -9.96 -6.90 -18.89
C LEU A 97 -10.97 -6.15 -17.99
N LYS A 98 -12.22 -6.61 -18.00
CA LYS A 98 -13.22 -6.19 -17.00
C LYS A 98 -12.87 -6.79 -15.65
N ALA A 99 -13.33 -6.17 -14.56
CA ALA A 99 -13.08 -6.67 -13.21
C ALA A 99 -13.52 -8.15 -13.04
N ALA A 100 -14.65 -8.52 -13.63
CA ALA A 100 -15.20 -9.88 -13.54
C ALA A 100 -14.35 -10.97 -14.23
N ASP A 101 -13.48 -10.57 -15.16
CA ASP A 101 -12.64 -11.48 -15.95
C ASP A 101 -11.17 -11.46 -15.49
N ALA A 102 -10.78 -10.51 -14.64
CA ALA A 102 -9.43 -10.34 -14.13
C ALA A 102 -9.23 -11.06 -12.79
N SER A 103 -8.00 -11.50 -12.53
CA SER A 103 -7.63 -12.15 -11.27
C SER A 103 -7.27 -11.14 -10.16
N PHE A 104 -6.65 -10.03 -10.54
CA PHE A 104 -6.22 -8.92 -9.68
C PHE A 104 -6.05 -7.67 -10.53
N HIS A 105 -5.99 -6.51 -9.88
CA HIS A 105 -5.43 -5.28 -10.44
C HIS A 105 -3.95 -5.20 -10.03
N LEU A 106 -3.06 -4.81 -10.93
CA LEU A 106 -1.62 -4.70 -10.70
C LEU A 106 -1.18 -3.28 -11.04
N GLU A 107 -0.51 -2.63 -10.10
CA GLU A 107 -0.04 -1.25 -10.26
C GLU A 107 1.47 -1.17 -10.08
N ALA A 108 2.05 -0.18 -10.76
CA ALA A 108 3.41 0.25 -10.54
C ALA A 108 3.38 1.71 -10.06
N ASP A 109 3.67 1.91 -8.78
CA ASP A 109 3.76 3.25 -8.18
C ASP A 109 5.12 3.84 -8.48
N ILE A 110 5.15 4.89 -9.30
CA ILE A 110 6.39 5.48 -9.81
C ILE A 110 6.49 6.94 -9.37
N HIS A 111 7.47 7.21 -8.52
CA HIS A 111 7.75 8.54 -8.00
C HIS A 111 9.17 8.99 -8.37
N ALA A 112 9.37 10.30 -8.49
CA ALA A 112 10.68 10.88 -8.73
C ALA A 112 11.55 10.76 -7.48
N ASN A 113 12.76 10.21 -7.62
CA ASN A 113 13.72 10.17 -6.52
C ASN A 113 14.57 11.45 -6.49
N LYS A 114 15.66 11.46 -5.72
CA LYS A 114 16.55 12.63 -5.63
C LYS A 114 17.08 13.07 -6.99
N LYS A 115 17.42 12.15 -7.88
CA LYS A 115 17.90 12.48 -9.24
C LYS A 115 16.78 12.98 -10.14
N GLY A 116 15.53 12.60 -9.91
CA GLY A 116 14.37 13.15 -10.61
C GLY A 116 14.24 14.67 -10.51
N THR A 117 14.82 15.28 -9.47
CA THR A 117 14.90 16.74 -9.34
C THR A 117 15.74 17.42 -10.42
N GLU A 118 16.66 16.70 -11.06
CA GLU A 118 17.44 17.20 -12.19
C GLU A 118 16.61 17.30 -13.48
N LEU A 119 15.48 16.59 -13.54
CA LEU A 119 14.52 16.60 -14.65
C LEU A 119 13.38 17.60 -14.43
N GLY A 120 13.34 18.28 -13.28
CA GLY A 120 12.32 19.27 -12.93
C GLY A 120 11.14 18.73 -12.10
N TYR A 121 11.16 17.45 -11.71
CA TYR A 121 10.17 16.88 -10.78
C TYR A 121 10.53 17.20 -9.33
N GLY A 122 9.54 17.34 -8.45
CA GLY A 122 9.78 17.31 -7.01
C GLY A 122 10.17 15.90 -6.56
N LYS A 123 11.02 15.78 -5.53
CA LYS A 123 11.32 14.48 -4.93
C LYS A 123 10.05 13.93 -4.28
N GLY A 124 9.66 12.72 -4.65
CA GLY A 124 8.44 12.06 -4.22
C GLY A 124 7.22 12.39 -5.08
N ASP A 125 7.36 13.21 -6.12
CA ASP A 125 6.26 13.50 -7.03
C ASP A 125 5.98 12.31 -7.94
N PHE A 126 4.71 12.06 -8.24
CA PHE A 126 4.30 11.15 -9.30
C PHE A 126 4.92 11.59 -10.64
N VAL A 127 5.41 10.62 -11.42
CA VAL A 127 6.02 10.86 -12.73
C VAL A 127 5.04 10.47 -13.85
N PRO A 128 4.36 11.43 -14.50
CA PRO A 128 3.40 11.16 -15.56
C PRO A 128 4.06 10.83 -16.91
N ASP A 129 3.23 10.47 -17.89
CA ASP A 129 3.59 10.27 -19.30
C ASP A 129 4.66 9.19 -19.57
N LEU A 130 4.92 8.32 -18.59
CA LEU A 130 5.70 7.11 -18.79
C LEU A 130 4.89 6.08 -19.58
N THR A 131 5.58 5.33 -20.44
CA THR A 131 5.05 4.07 -20.98
C THR A 131 5.61 2.93 -20.14
N VAL A 132 4.76 2.26 -19.39
CA VAL A 132 5.13 1.12 -18.54
C VAL A 132 4.71 -0.15 -19.27
N ASN A 133 5.60 -1.14 -19.35
CA ASN A 133 5.27 -2.46 -19.88
C ASN A 133 5.54 -3.49 -18.79
N TYR A 134 4.74 -4.55 -18.73
CA TYR A 134 4.91 -5.60 -17.73
C TYR A 134 5.06 -6.99 -18.38
N GLU A 135 5.75 -7.87 -17.66
CA GLU A 135 5.85 -9.29 -17.94
C GLU A 135 5.70 -10.08 -16.63
N ILE A 136 4.79 -11.05 -16.61
CA ILE A 136 4.60 -11.98 -15.50
C ILE A 136 5.18 -13.31 -15.93
N ILE A 137 6.23 -13.74 -15.25
CA ILE A 137 6.97 -14.97 -15.54
C ILE A 137 6.65 -16.00 -14.46
N ASN A 138 6.29 -17.21 -14.89
CA ASN A 138 6.16 -18.33 -13.96
C ASN A 138 7.55 -18.89 -13.62
N ASN A 139 7.98 -18.70 -12.38
CA ASN A 139 9.31 -19.12 -11.90
C ASN A 139 9.55 -20.64 -11.95
N ALA A 140 8.52 -21.48 -12.08
CA ALA A 140 8.68 -22.93 -12.14
C ALA A 140 9.18 -23.41 -13.51
N ASN A 141 8.82 -22.70 -14.59
CA ASN A 141 9.13 -23.11 -15.97
C ASN A 141 9.70 -21.98 -16.84
N ASN A 142 9.84 -20.78 -16.28
CA ASN A 142 10.33 -19.56 -16.94
C ASN A 142 9.51 -19.14 -18.17
N GLU A 143 8.22 -19.51 -18.21
CA GLU A 143 7.31 -19.09 -19.27
C GLU A 143 6.62 -17.78 -18.91
N THR A 144 6.46 -16.90 -19.89
CA THR A 144 5.61 -15.71 -19.80
C THR A 144 4.14 -16.14 -19.73
N VAL A 145 3.47 -15.83 -18.63
CA VAL A 145 2.06 -16.15 -18.41
C VAL A 145 1.14 -14.94 -18.56
N GLY A 146 1.71 -13.73 -18.61
CA GLY A 146 1.00 -12.49 -18.89
C GLY A 146 1.97 -11.39 -19.30
N SER A 147 1.55 -10.52 -20.21
CA SER A 147 2.28 -9.32 -20.59
C SER A 147 1.33 -8.27 -21.14
N GLY A 148 1.75 -7.01 -21.11
CA GLY A 148 0.94 -5.88 -21.58
C GLY A 148 1.65 -4.55 -21.42
N THR A 149 0.89 -3.50 -21.70
CA THR A 149 1.25 -2.08 -21.59
C THR A 149 0.13 -1.36 -20.85
#